data_AF-A0A173SNM9-F1
#
_entry.id   AF-A0A173SNM9-F1
#
_cell.length_a   1.000
_cell.length_b   1.000
_cell.length_c   1.000
_cell.angle_alpha   90.00
_cell.angle_beta   90.00
_cell.angle_gamma   90.00
#
_symmetry.space_group_name_H-M   'P 1'
#
loop_
_entity.id
_entity.type
_entity.pdbx_description
1 polymer ?
#
loop_
_entity_poly.entity_id
_entity_poly.type
_entity_poly.pdbx_seq_one_letter_code
_entity_poly.pdbx_strand_id
1 'polypeptide(L)'
;MGYIAYLDLLGTKDLSTHDADAYRDSIKVFSECLERSLADGCEAYAFSDCAYLESKSLTQIISTLDILRSELLMQQRFLTAAVTSGTLGASVLNKGALHCQNFSGATISRVYVAQSSLKGIGILIDPALINMRNPAQNKFPKVNCFWIHNFYVSNINKLSELTPFYDLQINPDENQLSAYLDYTLREYRKANIKSKRYGRYYISLLINILSAASLRIPVSDEPFSSPLLCRVYNVCRHDAYFSQNAPGFSYIFLYLLNRLYTENECSNFTKDFLKKILSLNIVNSYISDFSKIPMGIMSQHALDKLAEDYYLIISADDTY
;
A
#
# COMPACT_ATOMS: atom_id res chain seq x y z
N MET A 1 -18.99 17.34 13.76
CA MET A 1 -18.38 15.99 13.77
C MET A 1 -16.93 16.14 13.38
N GLY A 2 -16.00 15.52 14.12
CA GLY A 2 -14.56 15.56 13.81
C GLY A 2 -14.05 14.27 13.17
N TYR A 3 -12.77 14.26 12.84
CA TYR A 3 -12.05 13.13 12.28
C TYR A 3 -10.75 12.95 13.04
N ILE A 4 -10.38 11.70 13.26
CA ILE A 4 -9.16 11.33 13.97
C ILE A 4 -8.38 10.30 13.16
N ALA A 5 -7.06 10.33 13.32
CA ALA A 5 -6.19 9.28 12.82
C ALA A 5 -5.25 8.81 13.93
N TYR A 6 -4.83 7.55 13.86
CA TYR A 6 -3.71 7.01 14.62
C TYR A 6 -2.70 6.44 13.64
N LEU A 7 -1.43 6.81 13.82
CA LEU A 7 -0.35 6.36 12.95
C LEU A 7 0.86 5.90 13.75
N ASP A 8 1.62 4.99 13.16
CA ASP A 8 2.76 4.31 13.76
C ASP A 8 3.88 4.17 12.73
N LEU A 9 5.09 4.53 13.13
CA LEU A 9 6.31 4.39 12.35
C LEU A 9 6.81 2.95 12.44
N LEU A 10 6.95 2.30 11.29
CA LEU A 10 7.31 0.89 11.24
C LEU A 10 8.82 0.68 11.34
N GLY A 11 9.22 -0.44 11.95
CA GLY A 11 10.61 -0.90 12.03
C GLY A 11 11.40 -0.34 13.21
N THR A 12 10.83 0.56 14.01
CA THR A 12 11.47 1.19 15.18
C THR A 12 11.89 0.19 16.24
N LYS A 13 11.06 -0.82 16.53
CA LYS A 13 11.38 -1.90 17.46
C LYS A 13 12.62 -2.72 17.06
N ASP A 14 12.77 -2.98 15.76
CA ASP A 14 13.94 -3.70 15.25
C ASP A 14 15.19 -2.82 15.36
N LEU A 15 15.08 -1.52 15.04
CA LEU A 15 16.16 -0.55 15.22
C LEU A 15 16.58 -0.43 16.68
N SER A 16 15.63 -0.28 17.62
CA SER A 16 15.93 -0.14 19.04
C SER A 16 16.67 -1.34 19.64
N THR A 17 16.59 -2.51 19.00
CA THR A 17 17.26 -3.72 19.44
C THR A 17 18.72 -3.78 19.00
N HIS A 18 19.08 -3.11 17.91
CA HIS A 18 20.37 -3.28 17.23
C HIS A 18 21.18 -1.99 17.09
N ASP A 19 20.52 -0.83 17.10
CA ASP A 19 21.13 0.48 16.86
C ASP A 19 20.28 1.61 17.49
N ALA A 20 20.71 2.05 18.68
CA ALA A 20 20.01 3.10 19.43
C ALA A 20 20.10 4.48 18.74
N ASP A 21 21.19 4.76 18.02
CA ASP A 21 21.34 6.01 17.28
C ASP A 21 20.40 6.03 16.07
N ALA A 22 20.33 4.93 15.31
CA ALA A 22 19.39 4.80 14.20
C ALA A 22 17.91 4.86 14.64
N TYR A 23 17.60 4.34 15.84
CA TYR A 23 16.28 4.55 16.45
C TYR A 23 16.02 6.03 16.69
N ARG A 24 16.91 6.72 17.43
CA ARG A 24 16.78 8.15 17.74
C ARG A 24 16.62 8.99 16.47
N ASP A 25 17.44 8.72 15.46
CA ASP A 25 17.41 9.43 14.19
C ASP A 25 16.08 9.20 13.44
N SER A 26 15.52 7.99 13.53
CA SER A 26 14.21 7.69 12.95
C SER A 26 13.07 8.43 13.64
N ILE A 27 13.11 8.55 14.97
CA ILE A 27 12.12 9.35 15.73
C ILE A 27 12.23 10.83 15.37
N LYS A 28 13.46 11.34 15.23
CA LYS A 28 13.71 12.72 14.82
C LYS A 28 13.15 12.99 13.43
N VAL A 29 13.51 12.16 12.44
CA VAL A 29 12.99 12.27 11.06
C VAL A 29 11.46 12.22 11.04
N PHE A 30 10.85 11.30 11.79
CA PHE A 30 9.41 11.19 11.87
C PHE A 30 8.75 12.47 12.43
N SER A 31 9.31 13.02 13.51
CA SER A 31 8.77 14.24 14.13
C SER A 31 8.89 15.45 13.20
N GLU A 32 10.03 15.63 12.54
CA GLU A 32 10.27 16.70 11.57
C GLU A 32 9.37 16.58 10.33
N CYS A 33 9.20 15.36 9.80
CA CYS A 33 8.28 15.11 8.68
C CYS A 33 6.83 15.35 9.08
N LEU A 34 6.42 14.94 10.28
CA LEU A 34 5.07 15.15 10.79
C LEU A 34 4.76 16.64 10.91
N GLU A 35 5.65 17.42 11.52
CA GLU A 35 5.49 18.87 11.69
C GLU A 35 5.30 19.57 10.34
N ARG A 36 6.15 19.28 9.34
CA ARG A 36 6.05 19.90 8.00
C ARG A 36 4.82 19.48 7.21
N SER A 37 4.29 18.29 7.50
CA SER A 37 3.13 17.73 6.78
C SER A 37 1.79 18.17 7.36
N LEU A 38 1.77 18.83 8.52
CA LEU A 38 0.54 19.27 9.16
C LEU A 38 -0.19 20.31 8.30
N ALA A 39 -1.42 19.98 7.89
CA ALA A 39 -2.30 20.91 7.22
C ALA A 39 -2.89 21.89 8.24
N ASP A 40 -3.07 23.16 7.86
CA ASP A 40 -3.73 24.16 8.71
C ASP A 40 -5.05 23.63 9.26
N GLY A 41 -5.24 23.66 10.58
CA GLY A 41 -6.44 23.14 11.25
C GLY A 41 -6.44 21.61 11.49
N CYS A 42 -5.31 20.93 11.30
CA CYS A 42 -5.04 19.60 11.80
C CYS A 42 -4.08 19.68 12.99
N GLU A 43 -4.45 19.06 14.10
CA GLU A 43 -3.59 18.96 15.29
C GLU A 43 -2.93 17.59 15.31
N ALA A 44 -1.65 17.53 15.68
CA ALA A 44 -0.93 16.29 15.93
C ALA A 44 -0.51 16.18 17.40
N TYR A 45 -0.63 14.96 17.91
CA TYR A 45 -0.21 14.57 19.25
C TYR A 45 0.76 13.41 19.12
N ALA A 46 2.05 13.72 18.96
CA ALA A 46 3.12 12.74 18.76
C ALA A 46 3.70 12.24 20.08
N PHE A 47 4.03 10.96 20.14
CA PHE A 47 4.70 10.33 21.26
C PHE A 47 5.60 9.20 20.77
N SER A 48 6.91 9.48 20.72
CA SER A 48 7.92 8.57 20.18
C SER A 48 7.69 8.25 18.70
N ASP A 49 7.33 7.01 18.37
CA ASP A 49 7.19 6.49 17.01
C ASP A 49 5.75 6.52 16.49
N CYS A 50 4.80 7.03 17.27
CA CYS A 50 3.40 7.10 16.89
C CYS A 50 2.80 8.48 17.19
N ALA A 51 1.65 8.74 16.57
CA ALA A 51 0.93 9.99 16.75
C ALA A 51 -0.58 9.81 16.56
N TYR A 52 -1.35 10.62 17.29
CA TYR A 52 -2.74 10.90 16.94
C TYR A 52 -2.84 12.17 16.11
N LEU A 53 -3.77 12.20 15.16
CA LEU A 53 -4.20 13.41 14.46
C LEU A 53 -5.67 13.70 14.78
N GLU A 54 -6.03 14.96 14.90
CA GLU A 54 -7.43 15.40 15.04
C GLU A 54 -7.70 16.63 14.15
N SER A 55 -8.86 16.62 13.48
CA SER A 55 -9.32 17.75 12.69
C SER A 55 -10.83 17.76 12.53
N LYS A 56 -11.40 18.94 12.28
CA LYS A 56 -12.81 19.07 11.87
C LYS A 56 -13.04 18.72 10.40
N SER A 57 -11.98 18.60 9.59
CA SER A 57 -12.06 18.27 8.16
C SER A 57 -11.31 17.00 7.84
N LEU A 58 -12.01 16.02 7.23
CA LEU A 58 -11.37 14.81 6.71
C LEU A 58 -10.26 15.16 5.69
N THR A 59 -10.50 16.18 4.86
CA THR A 59 -9.51 16.64 3.86
C THR A 59 -8.20 17.07 4.50
N GLN A 60 -8.23 17.68 5.68
CA GLN A 60 -7.01 18.11 6.40
C GLN A 60 -6.22 16.89 6.88
N ILE A 61 -6.89 15.90 7.49
CA ILE A 61 -6.26 14.62 7.89
C ILE A 61 -5.63 13.92 6.68
N ILE A 62 -6.35 13.83 5.58
CA ILE A 62 -5.89 13.12 4.38
C ILE A 62 -4.73 13.86 3.70
N SER A 63 -4.79 15.18 3.61
CA SER A 63 -3.67 15.98 3.10
C SER A 63 -2.42 15.78 3.95
N THR A 64 -2.56 15.78 5.28
CA THR A 64 -1.42 15.54 6.17
C THR A 64 -0.84 14.15 6.01
N LEU A 65 -1.67 13.12 5.95
CA LEU A 65 -1.19 11.75 5.80
C LEU A 65 -0.56 11.48 4.42
N ASP A 66 -1.05 12.13 3.36
CA ASP A 66 -0.46 11.99 2.02
C ASP A 66 0.95 12.59 1.95
N ILE A 67 1.10 13.82 2.45
CA ILE A 67 2.39 14.52 2.49
C ILE A 67 3.35 13.76 3.41
N LEU A 68 2.91 13.39 4.61
CA LEU A 68 3.72 12.67 5.59
C LEU A 68 4.25 11.35 5.04
N ARG A 69 3.38 10.56 4.39
CA ARG A 69 3.78 9.30 3.77
C ARG A 69 4.82 9.53 2.68
N SER A 70 4.61 10.52 1.82
CA SER A 70 5.53 10.83 0.73
C SER A 70 6.90 11.26 1.25
N GLU A 71 6.94 12.11 2.29
CA GLU A 71 8.19 12.52 2.94
C GLU A 71 8.91 11.34 3.59
N LEU A 72 8.19 10.49 4.34
CA LEU A 72 8.80 9.32 4.98
C LEU A 72 9.32 8.32 3.96
N LEU A 73 8.61 8.06 2.86
CA LEU A 73 9.07 7.17 1.79
C LEU A 73 10.37 7.67 1.14
N MET A 74 10.51 9.00 0.95
CA MET A 74 11.77 9.60 0.48
C MET A 74 12.93 9.36 1.46
N GLN A 75 12.64 9.30 2.76
CA GLN A 75 13.60 8.96 3.81
C GLN A 75 13.72 7.44 4.06
N GLN A 76 13.13 6.60 3.20
CA GLN A 76 13.09 5.14 3.34
C GLN A 76 12.53 4.69 4.69
N ARG A 77 11.52 5.41 5.17
CA ARG A 77 10.72 5.11 6.35
C ARG A 77 9.30 4.78 5.95
N PHE A 78 8.65 3.92 6.72
CA PHE A 78 7.33 3.40 6.41
C PHE A 78 6.39 3.68 7.58
N LEU A 79 5.15 4.00 7.27
CA LEU A 79 4.10 4.20 8.27
C LEU A 79 2.95 3.25 8.03
N THR A 80 2.24 2.94 9.09
CA THR A 80 0.88 2.43 9.04
C THR A 80 -0.04 3.40 9.76
N ALA A 81 -1.25 3.60 9.26
CA ALA A 81 -2.23 4.48 9.90
C ALA A 81 -3.65 3.95 9.77
N ALA A 82 -4.54 4.45 10.60
CA ALA A 82 -5.98 4.32 10.42
C ALA A 82 -6.68 5.66 10.63
N VAL A 83 -7.76 5.89 9.90
CA VAL A 83 -8.57 7.12 9.93
C VAL A 83 -10.03 6.77 10.17
N THR A 84 -10.69 7.47 11.09
CA THR A 84 -12.11 7.32 11.38
C THR A 84 -12.75 8.67 11.77
N SER A 85 -14.07 8.72 11.82
CA SER A 85 -14.79 9.86 12.41
C SER A 85 -14.75 9.79 13.94
N GLY A 86 -14.56 10.91 14.60
CA GLY A 86 -14.45 10.94 16.05
C GLY A 86 -13.83 12.21 16.61
N THR A 87 -13.45 12.14 17.89
CA THR A 87 -12.67 13.16 18.59
C THR A 87 -11.74 12.47 19.56
N LEU A 88 -10.57 13.05 19.83
CA LEU A 88 -9.67 12.53 20.85
C LEU A 88 -10.09 13.00 22.25
N GLY A 89 -10.84 14.10 22.35
CA GLY A 89 -11.11 14.73 23.64
C GLY A 89 -9.80 15.03 24.38
N ALA A 90 -8.83 15.59 23.65
CA ALA A 90 -7.48 15.83 24.12
C ALA A 90 -7.50 16.93 25.20
N SER A 91 -6.78 16.71 26.29
CA SER A 91 -6.64 17.66 27.38
C SER A 91 -5.23 17.60 27.96
N VAL A 92 -4.69 18.75 28.35
CA VAL A 92 -3.40 18.82 29.04
C VAL A 92 -3.63 18.63 30.54
N LEU A 93 -2.97 17.65 31.13
CA LEU A 93 -2.93 17.45 32.57
C LEU A 93 -1.57 17.87 33.11
N ASN A 94 -1.56 18.97 33.86
CA ASN A 94 -0.39 19.47 34.58
C ASN A 94 -0.61 19.26 36.08
N LYS A 95 0.05 18.26 36.68
CA LYS A 95 -0.07 17.95 38.11
C LYS A 95 1.31 17.78 38.75
N GLY A 96 1.76 18.81 39.47
CA GLY A 96 3.10 18.83 40.04
C GLY A 96 4.16 18.77 38.93
N ALA A 97 5.04 17.76 38.99
CA ALA A 97 6.07 17.52 37.96
C ALA A 97 5.57 16.69 36.76
N LEU A 98 4.31 16.22 36.76
CA LEU A 98 3.74 15.45 35.67
C LEU A 98 3.10 16.39 34.64
N HIS A 99 3.62 16.34 33.42
CA HIS A 99 3.07 16.99 32.23
C HIS A 99 2.67 15.91 31.23
N CYS A 100 1.37 15.68 31.05
CA CYS A 100 0.89 14.69 30.10
C CYS A 100 -0.33 15.15 29.30
N GLN A 101 -0.45 14.61 28.09
CA GLN A 101 -1.65 14.70 27.29
C GLN A 101 -2.57 13.54 27.66
N ASN A 102 -3.82 13.83 28.01
CA ASN A 102 -4.85 12.82 28.23
C ASN A 102 -5.87 12.87 27.09
N PHE A 103 -6.39 11.71 26.70
CA PHE A 103 -7.40 11.57 25.66
C PHE A 103 -8.61 10.82 26.23
N SER A 104 -9.80 11.39 26.04
CA SER A 104 -11.05 10.91 26.66
C SER A 104 -12.12 10.48 25.65
N GLY A 105 -11.86 10.67 24.36
CA GLY A 105 -12.78 10.31 23.28
C GLY A 105 -13.04 8.81 23.16
N ALA A 106 -14.31 8.41 23.09
CA ALA A 106 -14.69 6.99 22.95
C ALA A 106 -14.17 6.34 21.65
N THR A 107 -13.86 7.13 20.61
CA THR A 107 -13.39 6.67 19.30
C THR A 107 -11.89 6.37 19.24
N ILE A 108 -11.11 6.73 20.28
CA ILE A 108 -9.66 6.51 20.33
C ILE A 108 -9.33 5.01 20.22
N SER A 109 -10.03 4.19 21.01
CA SER A 109 -9.80 2.74 21.03
C SER A 109 -10.09 2.11 19.67
N ARG A 110 -11.08 2.62 18.94
CA ARG A 110 -11.46 2.12 17.61
C ARG A 110 -10.36 2.40 16.59
N VAL A 111 -9.86 3.64 16.52
CA VAL A 111 -8.81 4.00 15.56
C VAL A 111 -7.49 3.31 15.89
N TYR A 112 -7.16 3.17 17.19
CA TYR A 112 -5.99 2.42 17.65
C TYR A 112 -6.06 0.95 17.23
N VAL A 113 -7.19 0.28 17.51
CA VAL A 113 -7.40 -1.13 17.13
C VAL A 113 -7.36 -1.31 15.61
N ALA A 114 -7.96 -0.39 14.85
CA ALA A 114 -7.95 -0.45 13.38
C ALA A 114 -6.52 -0.41 12.82
N GLN A 115 -5.69 0.56 13.24
CA GLN A 115 -4.29 0.64 12.84
C GLN A 115 -3.52 -0.60 13.32
N SER A 116 -3.68 -1.02 14.57
CA SER A 116 -2.95 -2.15 15.15
C SER A 116 -3.30 -3.49 14.48
N SER A 117 -4.52 -3.60 13.94
CA SER A 117 -4.99 -4.78 13.23
C SER A 117 -4.50 -4.82 11.79
N LEU A 118 -4.17 -3.68 11.19
CA LEU A 118 -3.60 -3.61 9.84
C LEU A 118 -2.22 -4.31 9.81
N LYS A 119 -2.15 -5.45 9.10
CA LYS A 119 -0.91 -6.21 8.89
C LYS A 119 -0.29 -5.92 7.53
N GLY A 120 -0.34 -4.66 7.12
CA GLY A 120 0.26 -4.11 5.91
C GLY A 120 0.83 -2.73 6.16
N ILE A 121 1.58 -2.21 5.19
CA ILE A 121 2.00 -0.81 5.12
C ILE A 121 0.96 -0.05 4.31
N GLY A 122 0.34 0.98 4.89
CA GLY A 122 -0.75 1.74 4.26
C GLY A 122 -1.53 2.57 5.27
N ILE A 123 -2.52 3.31 4.77
CA ILE A 123 -3.41 4.18 5.56
C ILE A 123 -4.82 3.60 5.47
N LEU A 124 -5.27 2.88 6.50
CA LEU A 124 -6.61 2.32 6.55
C LEU A 124 -7.67 3.40 6.71
N ILE A 125 -8.60 3.46 5.78
CA ILE A 125 -9.74 4.37 5.84
C ILE A 125 -10.96 3.60 6.30
N ASP A 126 -11.58 4.04 7.39
CA ASP A 126 -12.81 3.44 7.90
C ASP A 126 -13.88 3.44 6.80
N PRO A 127 -14.45 2.27 6.43
CA PRO A 127 -15.48 2.17 5.41
C PRO A 127 -16.68 3.10 5.62
N ALA A 128 -17.00 3.44 6.88
CA ALA A 128 -18.06 4.40 7.19
C ALA A 128 -17.78 5.79 6.57
N LEU A 129 -16.51 6.22 6.51
CA LEU A 129 -16.11 7.49 5.89
C LEU A 129 -16.28 7.50 4.38
N ILE A 130 -16.17 6.33 3.76
CA ILE A 130 -16.28 6.16 2.31
C ILE A 130 -17.74 6.19 1.89
N ASN A 131 -18.60 5.48 2.65
CA ASN A 131 -20.04 5.43 2.40
C ASN A 131 -20.76 6.76 2.66
N MET A 132 -20.16 7.66 3.44
CA MET A 132 -20.67 9.03 3.64
C MET A 132 -20.45 9.94 2.42
N ARG A 133 -19.72 9.51 1.39
CA ARG A 133 -19.50 10.30 0.17
C ARG A 133 -20.51 9.99 -0.93
N ASN A 134 -20.88 11.04 -1.66
CA ASN A 134 -21.60 10.94 -2.90
C ASN A 134 -20.64 10.38 -4.00
N PRO A 135 -20.97 9.28 -4.70
CA PRO A 135 -20.07 8.63 -5.68
C PRO A 135 -19.54 9.55 -6.80
N ALA A 136 -20.24 10.65 -7.09
CA ALA A 136 -19.83 11.66 -8.06
C ALA A 136 -18.66 12.56 -7.59
N GLN A 137 -18.22 12.46 -6.32
CA GLN A 137 -17.17 13.29 -5.71
C GLN A 137 -16.00 12.45 -5.17
N ASN A 138 -15.44 11.56 -6.00
CA ASN A 138 -14.26 10.76 -5.63
C ASN A 138 -12.96 11.57 -5.52
N LYS A 139 -12.94 12.84 -5.95
CA LYS A 139 -11.80 13.75 -5.79
C LYS A 139 -11.97 14.64 -4.56
N PHE A 140 -10.94 14.71 -3.71
CA PHE A 140 -10.86 15.77 -2.72
C PHE A 140 -10.59 17.09 -3.45
N PRO A 141 -11.39 18.16 -3.29
CA PRO A 141 -11.26 19.42 -4.05
C PRO A 141 -9.92 20.15 -3.90
N LYS A 142 -9.00 19.65 -3.07
CA LYS A 142 -7.67 20.20 -2.80
C LYS A 142 -6.55 19.16 -2.71
N VAL A 143 -6.85 17.87 -2.90
CA VAL A 143 -5.87 16.78 -2.80
C VAL A 143 -6.08 15.84 -3.99
N ASN A 144 -5.05 15.63 -4.81
CA ASN A 144 -5.08 14.69 -5.94
C ASN A 144 -5.02 13.22 -5.48
N CYS A 145 -5.62 12.90 -4.33
CA CYS A 145 -5.61 11.54 -3.79
C CYS A 145 -6.96 10.87 -3.97
N PHE A 146 -6.89 9.60 -4.36
CA PHE A 146 -8.04 8.72 -4.51
C PHE A 146 -8.01 7.65 -3.42
N TRP A 147 -9.18 7.12 -3.09
CA TRP A 147 -9.24 5.86 -2.35
C TRP A 147 -8.95 4.72 -3.32
N ILE A 148 -8.11 3.79 -2.90
CA ILE A 148 -7.88 2.56 -3.64
C ILE A 148 -8.33 1.37 -2.80
N HIS A 149 -8.85 0.37 -3.49
CA HIS A 149 -8.99 -0.95 -2.91
C HIS A 149 -7.61 -1.60 -2.85
N ASN A 150 -7.13 -1.83 -1.64
CA ASN A 150 -5.86 -2.49 -1.36
C ASN A 150 -6.11 -3.76 -0.55
N PHE A 151 -5.08 -4.58 -0.37
CA PHE A 151 -5.13 -5.80 0.41
C PHE A 151 -3.79 -6.08 1.08
N TYR A 152 -3.84 -6.84 2.17
CA TYR A 152 -2.64 -7.34 2.83
C TYR A 152 -2.77 -8.82 3.17
N VAL A 153 -1.61 -9.47 3.33
CA VAL A 153 -1.53 -10.87 3.77
C VAL A 153 -1.57 -10.90 5.29
N SER A 154 -2.72 -11.24 5.86
CA SER A 154 -2.93 -11.27 7.31
C SER A 154 -2.12 -12.39 7.99
N ASN A 155 -2.07 -13.56 7.36
CA ASN A 155 -1.43 -14.77 7.87
C ASN A 155 -0.51 -15.41 6.81
N ILE A 156 0.78 -15.49 7.11
CA ILE A 156 1.79 -16.05 6.20
C ILE A 156 1.56 -17.54 5.90
N ASN A 157 0.90 -18.26 6.81
CA ASN A 157 0.59 -19.69 6.65
C ASN A 157 -0.67 -19.91 5.81
N LYS A 158 -1.42 -18.85 5.51
CA LYS A 158 -2.67 -18.89 4.74
C LYS A 158 -2.65 -17.78 3.70
N LEU A 159 -1.77 -17.92 2.72
CA LEU A 159 -1.54 -16.88 1.71
C LEU A 159 -2.80 -16.53 0.90
N SER A 160 -3.75 -17.47 0.75
CA SER A 160 -5.02 -17.25 0.05
C SER A 160 -6.01 -16.37 0.82
N GLU A 161 -5.83 -16.17 2.13
CA GLU A 161 -6.70 -15.34 2.97
C GLU A 161 -6.18 -13.89 3.00
N LEU A 162 -6.53 -13.13 1.97
CA LEU A 162 -6.25 -11.70 1.90
C LEU A 162 -7.29 -10.90 2.67
N THR A 163 -6.83 -9.84 3.32
CA THR A 163 -7.73 -8.90 3.98
C THR A 163 -7.79 -7.60 3.18
N PRO A 164 -8.94 -7.28 2.59
CA PRO A 164 -9.11 -6.03 1.85
C PRO A 164 -9.21 -4.85 2.82
N PHE A 165 -8.74 -3.69 2.37
CA PHE A 165 -8.95 -2.42 3.05
C PHE A 165 -8.91 -1.28 2.04
N TYR A 166 -9.44 -0.12 2.43
CA TYR A 166 -9.29 1.09 1.64
C TYR A 166 -8.06 1.84 2.07
N ASP A 167 -7.24 2.19 1.10
CA ASP A 167 -6.00 2.93 1.28
C ASP A 167 -6.07 4.28 0.55
N LEU A 168 -5.21 5.20 0.93
CA LEU A 168 -4.97 6.44 0.21
C LEU A 168 -4.02 6.16 -0.96
N GLN A 169 -4.35 6.52 -2.20
CA GLN A 169 -3.41 6.36 -3.31
C GLN A 169 -2.17 7.24 -3.12
N ILE A 170 -0.97 6.74 -3.44
CA ILE A 170 0.25 7.56 -3.51
C ILE A 170 0.16 8.54 -4.70
N ASN A 171 0.76 9.72 -4.54
CA ASN A 171 0.84 10.73 -5.60
C ASN A 171 1.53 10.15 -6.87
N PRO A 172 0.92 10.29 -8.07
CA PRO A 172 1.40 9.65 -9.31
C PRO A 172 2.63 10.30 -9.97
N ASP A 173 3.57 10.88 -9.22
CA ASP A 173 4.83 11.38 -9.78
C ASP A 173 5.75 10.20 -10.18
N GLU A 174 5.95 9.98 -11.48
CA GLU A 174 6.66 8.80 -12.01
C GLU A 174 8.11 8.65 -11.50
N ASN A 175 8.82 9.76 -11.29
CA ASN A 175 10.19 9.74 -10.79
C ASN A 175 10.21 9.27 -9.33
N GLN A 176 9.28 9.77 -8.52
CA GLN A 176 9.12 9.35 -7.13
C GLN A 176 8.66 7.89 -7.03
N LEU A 177 7.68 7.47 -7.84
CA LEU A 177 7.17 6.09 -7.85
C LEU A 177 8.28 5.08 -8.15
N SER A 178 9.20 5.40 -9.06
CA SER A 178 10.34 4.53 -9.40
C SER A 178 11.29 4.38 -8.21
N ALA A 179 11.61 5.48 -7.52
CA ALA A 179 12.42 5.44 -6.31
C ALA A 179 11.74 4.66 -5.18
N TYR A 180 10.44 4.92 -4.95
CA TYR A 180 9.64 4.20 -3.95
C TYR A 180 9.60 2.70 -4.21
N LEU A 181 9.41 2.30 -5.47
CA LEU A 181 9.39 0.89 -5.85
C LEU A 181 10.73 0.22 -5.52
N ASP A 182 11.85 0.82 -5.93
CA ASP A 182 13.18 0.25 -5.72
C ASP A 182 13.51 0.10 -4.23
N TYR A 183 13.20 1.12 -3.42
CA TYR A 183 13.41 1.06 -1.97
C TYR A 183 12.51 0.00 -1.32
N THR A 184 11.25 -0.05 -1.72
CA THR A 184 10.27 -1.00 -1.17
C THR A 184 10.65 -2.44 -1.52
N LEU A 185 11.09 -2.71 -2.75
CA LEU A 185 11.55 -4.05 -3.16
C LEU A 185 12.79 -4.49 -2.38
N ARG A 186 13.75 -3.57 -2.17
CA ARG A 186 14.95 -3.86 -1.36
C ARG A 186 14.58 -4.20 0.08
N GLU A 187 13.74 -3.39 0.72
CA GLU A 187 13.34 -3.62 2.11
C GLU A 187 12.42 -4.83 2.25
N TYR A 188 11.55 -5.10 1.28
CA TYR A 188 10.80 -6.36 1.19
C TYR A 188 11.74 -7.56 1.23
N ARG A 189 12.77 -7.57 0.37
CA ARG A 189 13.74 -8.68 0.30
C ARG A 189 14.47 -8.84 1.63
N LYS A 190 15.00 -7.77 2.21
CA LYS A 190 15.68 -7.80 3.52
C LYS A 190 14.76 -8.34 4.63
N ALA A 191 13.55 -7.80 4.73
CA ALA A 191 12.58 -8.20 5.74
C ALA A 191 12.18 -9.67 5.59
N ASN A 192 12.03 -10.15 4.35
CA ASN A 192 11.61 -11.50 4.04
C ASN A 192 12.73 -12.54 4.25
N ILE A 193 14.00 -12.19 3.98
CA ILE A 193 15.18 -12.99 4.38
C ILE A 193 15.22 -13.17 5.90
N LYS A 194 14.94 -12.12 6.68
CA LYS A 194 14.86 -12.20 8.15
C LYS A 194 13.63 -12.99 8.61
N SER A 195 12.48 -12.73 8.00
CA SER A 195 11.22 -13.41 8.29
C SER A 195 10.19 -13.18 7.18
N LYS A 196 9.70 -14.27 6.59
CA LYS A 196 8.55 -14.26 5.66
C LYS A 196 7.34 -13.51 6.24
N ARG A 197 7.15 -13.56 7.57
CA ARG A 197 6.11 -12.82 8.29
C ARG A 197 6.27 -11.30 8.20
N TYR A 198 7.50 -10.77 8.20
CA TYR A 198 7.75 -9.34 8.08
C TYR A 198 7.70 -8.87 6.63
N GLY A 199 8.24 -9.68 5.71
CA GLY A 199 8.18 -9.41 4.27
C GLY A 199 6.76 -9.14 3.76
N ARG A 200 5.78 -9.89 4.26
CA ARG A 200 4.38 -9.77 3.82
C ARG A 200 3.76 -8.37 4.01
N TYR A 201 4.27 -7.57 4.95
CA TYR A 201 3.73 -6.24 5.23
C TYR A 201 3.91 -5.28 4.06
N TYR A 202 4.97 -5.45 3.27
CA TYR A 202 5.29 -4.58 2.14
C TYR A 202 4.43 -4.83 0.91
N ILE A 203 3.69 -5.94 0.84
CA ILE A 203 2.84 -6.26 -0.32
C ILE A 203 1.82 -5.14 -0.56
N SER A 204 1.15 -4.65 0.48
CA SER A 204 0.16 -3.57 0.35
C SER A 204 0.76 -2.26 -0.16
N LEU A 205 1.99 -1.92 0.24
CA LEU A 205 2.68 -0.73 -0.27
C LEU A 205 3.09 -0.88 -1.73
N LEU A 206 3.60 -2.05 -2.14
CA LEU A 206 3.91 -2.33 -3.53
C LEU A 206 2.66 -2.23 -4.42
N ILE A 207 1.53 -2.76 -3.97
CA ILE A 207 0.24 -2.60 -4.64
C ILE A 207 -0.15 -1.13 -4.75
N ASN A 208 0.00 -0.35 -3.68
CA ASN A 208 -0.33 1.08 -3.69
C ASN A 208 0.54 1.87 -4.68
N ILE A 209 1.87 1.69 -4.65
CA ILE A 209 2.81 2.31 -5.61
C ILE A 209 2.38 1.98 -7.04
N LEU A 210 2.10 0.69 -7.30
CA LEU A 210 1.69 0.25 -8.62
C LEU A 210 0.29 0.71 -8.99
N SER A 211 -0.61 0.98 -8.04
CA SER A 211 -1.92 1.55 -8.31
C SER A 211 -1.84 2.99 -8.83
N ALA A 212 -0.85 3.75 -8.38
CA ALA A 212 -0.60 5.13 -8.81
C ALA A 212 0.06 5.21 -10.19
N ALA A 213 0.69 4.11 -10.63
CA ALA A 213 1.35 4.03 -11.92
C ALA A 213 0.35 4.12 -13.08
N SER A 214 0.71 4.92 -14.08
CA SER A 214 0.02 4.92 -15.35
C SER A 214 0.32 3.64 -16.14
N LEU A 215 -0.73 2.94 -16.56
CA LEU A 215 -0.65 1.76 -17.42
C LEU A 215 -0.78 2.14 -18.89
N ARG A 216 -0.15 3.26 -19.30
CA ARG A 216 -0.20 3.72 -20.70
C ARG A 216 0.30 2.62 -21.63
N ILE A 217 -0.57 2.25 -22.56
CA ILE A 217 -0.20 1.45 -23.73
C ILE A 217 0.78 2.32 -24.54
N PRO A 218 2.01 1.87 -24.81
CA PRO A 218 2.89 2.63 -25.68
C PRO A 218 2.24 2.85 -27.05
N VAL A 219 2.47 4.04 -27.62
CA VAL A 219 2.11 4.34 -29.00
C VAL A 219 3.07 3.63 -29.98
N SER A 220 4.21 3.13 -29.49
CA SER A 220 5.17 2.33 -30.27
C SER A 220 4.90 0.83 -30.15
N ASP A 221 5.27 0.08 -31.18
CA ASP A 221 5.28 -1.39 -31.23
C ASP A 221 6.30 -2.03 -30.25
N GLU A 222 6.83 -1.29 -29.26
CA GLU A 222 7.70 -1.84 -28.23
C GLU A 222 6.87 -2.24 -26.99
N PRO A 223 6.65 -3.55 -26.78
CA PRO A 223 5.86 -4.03 -25.66
C PRO A 223 6.70 -3.95 -24.38
N PHE A 224 6.72 -2.79 -23.70
CA PHE A 224 7.07 -2.53 -22.29
C PHE A 224 7.48 -1.06 -22.06
N SER A 225 6.58 -0.09 -22.25
CA SER A 225 6.93 1.33 -22.01
C SER A 225 6.71 1.81 -20.58
N SER A 226 5.87 1.13 -19.77
CA SER A 226 5.67 1.54 -18.38
C SER A 226 6.85 1.09 -17.52
N PRO A 227 7.74 2.01 -17.08
CA PRO A 227 9.01 1.63 -16.47
C PRO A 227 8.83 0.79 -15.19
N LEU A 228 7.73 1.00 -14.47
CA LEU A 228 7.41 0.29 -13.23
C LEU A 228 7.02 -1.18 -13.47
N LEU A 229 6.23 -1.49 -14.51
CA LEU A 229 5.92 -2.88 -14.84
C LEU A 229 7.17 -3.63 -15.33
N CYS A 230 7.98 -2.95 -16.16
CA CYS A 230 9.28 -3.46 -16.58
C CYS A 230 10.16 -3.79 -15.38
N ARG A 231 10.20 -2.88 -14.40
CA ARG A 231 11.02 -3.03 -13.20
C ARG A 231 10.59 -4.23 -12.37
N VAL A 232 9.30 -4.36 -12.06
CA VAL A 232 8.78 -5.50 -11.27
C VAL A 232 9.00 -6.83 -11.99
N TYR A 233 8.73 -6.88 -13.29
CA TYR A 233 8.98 -8.08 -14.10
C TYR A 233 10.46 -8.47 -14.10
N ASN A 234 11.35 -7.52 -14.39
CA ASN A 234 12.78 -7.76 -14.47
C ASN A 234 13.37 -8.19 -13.13
N VAL A 235 12.90 -7.61 -12.01
CA VAL A 235 13.31 -8.05 -10.67
C VAL A 235 12.91 -9.51 -10.45
N CYS A 236 11.69 -9.92 -10.80
CA CYS A 236 11.29 -11.32 -10.68
C CYS A 236 12.07 -12.25 -11.63
N ARG A 237 12.36 -11.80 -12.85
CA ARG A 237 13.05 -12.60 -13.88
C ARG A 237 14.52 -12.83 -13.56
N HIS A 238 15.21 -11.81 -13.03
CA HIS A 238 16.66 -11.82 -12.87
C HIS A 238 17.12 -12.09 -11.44
N ASP A 239 16.23 -11.95 -10.44
CA ASP A 239 16.55 -12.26 -9.04
C ASP A 239 15.88 -13.57 -8.61
N ALA A 240 16.70 -14.62 -8.43
CA ALA A 240 16.25 -15.94 -7.98
C ALA A 240 15.47 -15.88 -6.64
N TYR A 241 15.73 -14.86 -5.81
CA TYR A 241 14.98 -14.69 -4.57
C TYR A 241 13.50 -14.42 -4.85
N PHE A 242 13.19 -13.47 -5.73
CA PHE A 242 11.81 -13.08 -6.03
C PHE A 242 11.05 -14.18 -6.78
N SER A 243 11.74 -14.96 -7.61
CA SER A 243 11.12 -16.06 -8.36
C SER A 243 10.89 -17.35 -7.56
N GLN A 244 11.44 -17.50 -6.36
CA GLN A 244 11.36 -18.78 -5.63
C GLN A 244 11.02 -18.62 -4.14
N ASN A 245 11.40 -17.50 -3.52
CA ASN A 245 11.43 -17.35 -2.06
C ASN A 245 10.65 -16.14 -1.56
N ALA A 246 9.78 -15.57 -2.38
CA ALA A 246 9.01 -14.35 -2.10
C ALA A 246 7.49 -14.61 -1.96
N PRO A 247 7.01 -15.12 -0.80
CA PRO A 247 5.58 -15.34 -0.57
C PRO A 247 4.73 -14.09 -0.81
N GLY A 248 3.60 -14.27 -1.50
CA GLY A 248 2.66 -13.20 -1.82
C GLY A 248 3.14 -12.22 -2.90
N PHE A 249 4.37 -12.32 -3.39
CA PHE A 249 4.88 -11.43 -4.45
C PHE A 249 4.15 -11.63 -5.78
N SER A 250 3.67 -12.85 -6.05
CA SER A 250 2.81 -13.16 -7.21
C SER A 250 1.53 -12.31 -7.25
N TYR A 251 1.03 -11.84 -6.10
CA TYR A 251 -0.19 -11.03 -6.01
C TYR A 251 -0.05 -9.67 -6.67
N ILE A 252 1.18 -9.18 -6.80
CA ILE A 252 1.48 -7.97 -7.56
C ILE A 252 1.14 -8.16 -9.04
N PHE A 253 1.53 -9.30 -9.63
CA PHE A 253 1.25 -9.60 -11.03
C PHE A 253 -0.24 -9.83 -11.27
N LEU A 254 -0.92 -10.55 -10.36
CA LEU A 254 -2.37 -10.76 -10.45
C LEU A 254 -3.14 -9.43 -10.32
N TYR A 255 -2.70 -8.53 -9.44
CA TYR A 255 -3.27 -7.18 -9.32
C TYR A 255 -3.05 -6.35 -10.60
N LEU A 256 -1.84 -6.37 -11.16
CA LEU A 256 -1.53 -5.69 -12.41
C LEU A 256 -2.38 -6.22 -13.57
N LEU A 257 -2.57 -7.54 -13.66
CA LEU A 257 -3.48 -8.14 -14.64
C LEU A 257 -4.90 -7.65 -14.44
N ASN A 258 -5.42 -7.64 -13.21
CA ASN A 258 -6.75 -7.11 -12.94
C ASN A 258 -6.88 -5.67 -13.46
N ARG A 259 -5.92 -4.79 -13.11
CA ARG A 259 -5.91 -3.41 -13.59
C ARG A 259 -5.90 -3.32 -15.12
N LEU A 260 -5.02 -4.07 -15.79
CA LEU A 260 -4.91 -4.06 -17.25
C LEU A 260 -6.23 -4.49 -17.91
N TYR A 261 -6.88 -5.54 -17.41
CA TYR A 261 -8.16 -5.99 -17.94
C TYR A 261 -9.30 -5.02 -17.65
N THR A 262 -9.28 -4.31 -16.53
CA THR A 262 -10.34 -3.36 -16.17
C THR A 262 -10.15 -1.97 -16.78
N GLU A 263 -8.91 -1.50 -16.98
CA GLU A 263 -8.61 -0.13 -17.42
C GLU A 263 -8.36 -0.02 -18.93
N ASN A 264 -7.84 -1.08 -19.57
CA ASN A 264 -7.33 -1.05 -20.94
C ASN A 264 -8.07 -2.00 -21.92
N GLU A 265 -9.25 -2.51 -21.56
CA GLU A 265 -10.15 -3.32 -22.41
C GLU A 265 -9.43 -4.34 -23.34
N CYS A 266 -8.68 -5.30 -22.76
CA CYS A 266 -8.07 -6.42 -23.51
C CYS A 266 -7.18 -6.01 -24.72
N SER A 267 -6.36 -4.98 -24.57
CA SER A 267 -5.39 -4.58 -25.59
C SER A 267 -4.33 -5.67 -25.87
N ASN A 268 -3.70 -5.62 -27.06
CA ASN A 268 -2.54 -6.46 -27.40
C ASN A 268 -1.44 -6.38 -26.34
N PHE A 269 -1.26 -5.20 -25.75
CA PHE A 269 -0.34 -4.99 -24.63
C PHE A 269 -0.64 -5.89 -23.43
N THR A 270 -1.92 -6.09 -23.09
CA THR A 270 -2.32 -6.96 -21.97
C THR A 270 -1.96 -8.43 -22.27
N LYS A 271 -2.20 -8.87 -23.52
CA LYS A 271 -1.83 -10.22 -23.98
C LYS A 271 -0.32 -10.44 -23.96
N ASP A 272 0.46 -9.46 -24.40
CA ASP A 272 1.93 -9.54 -24.37
C ASP A 272 2.47 -9.56 -22.94
N PHE A 273 1.87 -8.77 -22.05
CA PHE A 273 2.20 -8.81 -20.62
C PHE A 273 1.89 -10.19 -20.04
N LEU A 274 0.71 -10.75 -20.31
CA LEU A 274 0.31 -12.09 -19.89
C LEU A 274 1.32 -13.15 -20.37
N LYS A 275 1.66 -13.16 -21.67
CA LYS A 275 2.68 -14.07 -22.23
C LYS A 275 4.01 -13.98 -21.49
N LYS A 276 4.48 -12.77 -21.19
CA LYS A 276 5.74 -12.57 -20.47
C LYS A 276 5.67 -13.09 -19.05
N ILE A 277 4.61 -12.81 -18.29
CA ILE A 277 4.52 -13.26 -16.89
C ILE A 277 4.22 -14.75 -16.75
N LEU A 278 3.66 -15.41 -17.77
CA LEU A 278 3.51 -16.87 -17.81
C LEU A 278 4.86 -17.59 -17.74
N SER A 279 5.95 -16.99 -18.24
CA SER A 279 7.31 -17.51 -18.06
C SER A 279 7.81 -17.47 -16.61
N LEU A 280 7.11 -16.78 -15.71
CA LEU A 280 7.45 -16.70 -14.30
C LEU A 280 6.70 -17.79 -13.51
N ASN A 281 7.44 -18.77 -12.98
CA ASN A 281 6.89 -19.88 -12.20
C ASN A 281 5.97 -19.42 -11.05
N ILE A 282 6.30 -18.31 -10.38
CA ILE A 282 5.50 -17.79 -9.26
C ILE A 282 4.08 -17.36 -9.66
N VAL A 283 3.88 -16.98 -10.92
CA VAL A 283 2.59 -16.53 -11.45
C VAL A 283 1.87 -17.68 -12.15
N ASN A 284 2.61 -18.51 -12.89
CA ASN A 284 2.04 -19.61 -13.67
C ASN A 284 1.22 -20.59 -12.80
N SER A 285 1.62 -20.80 -11.54
CA SER A 285 0.86 -21.64 -10.59
C SER A 285 -0.57 -21.17 -10.32
N TYR A 286 -0.87 -19.89 -10.51
CA TYR A 286 -2.21 -19.30 -10.37
C TYR A 286 -2.94 -19.20 -11.72
N ILE A 287 -2.22 -18.92 -12.80
CA ILE A 287 -2.84 -18.74 -14.13
C ILE A 287 -3.20 -20.09 -14.76
N SER A 288 -2.46 -21.16 -14.46
CA SER A 288 -2.82 -22.51 -14.89
C SER A 288 -3.98 -23.12 -14.10
N ASP A 289 -4.34 -22.55 -12.95
CA ASP A 289 -5.43 -23.00 -12.09
C ASP A 289 -6.05 -21.81 -11.36
N PHE A 290 -7.05 -21.18 -11.99
CA PHE A 290 -7.69 -19.98 -11.47
C PHE A 290 -8.37 -20.17 -10.11
N SER A 291 -8.66 -21.41 -9.69
CA SER A 291 -9.21 -21.68 -8.36
C SER A 291 -8.25 -21.32 -7.22
N LYS A 292 -6.95 -21.22 -7.54
CA LYS A 292 -5.91 -20.80 -6.59
C LYS A 292 -5.79 -19.28 -6.46
N ILE A 293 -6.40 -18.51 -7.37
CA ILE A 293 -6.35 -17.04 -7.30
C ILE A 293 -7.07 -16.58 -6.03
N PRO A 294 -6.40 -15.87 -5.11
CA PRO A 294 -7.05 -15.37 -3.90
C PRO A 294 -8.25 -14.48 -4.21
N MET A 295 -9.33 -14.70 -3.47
CA MET A 295 -10.56 -13.92 -3.61
C MET A 295 -10.27 -12.42 -3.39
N GLY A 296 -10.79 -11.58 -4.28
CA GLY A 296 -10.70 -10.12 -4.17
C GLY A 296 -9.47 -9.47 -4.81
N ILE A 297 -8.48 -10.24 -5.31
CA ILE A 297 -7.39 -9.66 -6.12
C ILE A 297 -7.90 -9.28 -7.52
N MET A 298 -8.65 -10.17 -8.14
CA MET A 298 -9.18 -9.99 -9.50
C MET A 298 -10.70 -9.90 -9.47
N SER A 299 -11.24 -8.98 -10.25
CA SER A 299 -12.68 -8.89 -10.52
C SER A 299 -13.14 -10.06 -11.40
N GLN A 300 -14.43 -10.40 -11.33
CA GLN A 300 -15.00 -11.45 -12.18
C GLN A 300 -14.78 -11.14 -13.67
N HIS A 301 -14.99 -9.89 -14.07
CA HIS A 301 -14.74 -9.44 -15.44
C HIS A 301 -13.28 -9.70 -15.88
N ALA A 302 -12.31 -9.35 -15.04
CA ALA A 302 -10.89 -9.59 -15.34
C ALA A 302 -10.55 -11.09 -15.38
N LEU A 303 -11.18 -11.91 -14.53
CA LEU A 303 -11.00 -13.38 -14.56
C LEU A 303 -11.54 -13.99 -15.85
N ASP A 304 -12.72 -13.57 -16.30
CA ASP A 304 -13.32 -14.05 -17.55
C ASP A 304 -12.41 -13.71 -18.75
N LYS A 305 -11.86 -12.49 -18.77
CA LYS A 305 -10.92 -12.05 -19.82
C LYS A 305 -9.57 -12.74 -19.77
N LEU A 306 -9.03 -12.97 -18.56
CA LEU A 306 -7.82 -13.77 -18.38
C LEU A 306 -8.02 -15.19 -18.92
N ALA A 307 -9.18 -15.79 -18.69
CA ALA A 307 -9.50 -17.14 -19.17
C ALA A 307 -9.52 -17.22 -20.71
N GLU A 308 -10.19 -16.26 -21.35
CA GLU A 308 -10.23 -16.15 -22.82
C GLU A 308 -8.81 -16.04 -23.41
N ASP A 309 -8.00 -15.11 -22.89
CA ASP A 309 -6.65 -14.86 -23.41
C ASP A 309 -5.69 -16.01 -23.13
N TYR A 310 -5.77 -16.61 -21.94
CA TYR A 310 -4.93 -17.76 -21.58
C TYR A 310 -5.20 -18.95 -22.52
N TYR A 311 -6.48 -19.25 -22.80
CA TYR A 311 -6.87 -20.31 -23.72
C TYR A 311 -6.32 -20.07 -25.14
N LEU A 312 -6.39 -18.82 -25.62
CA LEU A 312 -5.84 -18.45 -26.94
C LEU A 312 -4.32 -18.61 -27.01
N ILE A 313 -3.60 -18.28 -25.93
CA ILE A 313 -2.14 -18.42 -25.87
C ILE A 313 -1.74 -19.89 -25.92
N ILE A 314 -2.32 -20.73 -25.06
CA ILE A 314 -1.95 -22.16 -25.02
C ILE A 314 -2.36 -22.90 -26.30
N SER A 315 -3.50 -22.55 -26.89
CA SER A 315 -3.98 -23.16 -28.15
C SER A 315 -3.12 -22.76 -29.36
N ALA A 316 -2.44 -21.61 -29.30
CA ALA A 316 -1.53 -21.17 -30.34
C ALA A 316 -0.16 -21.87 -30.24
N ASP A 317 0.28 -22.21 -29.02
CA ASP A 317 1.55 -22.93 -28.80
C ASP A 317 1.45 -24.43 -29.19
N ASP A 318 0.25 -25.03 -29.19
CA ASP A 318 -0.02 -26.42 -29.61
C ASP A 318 -0.05 -26.63 -31.15
N THR A 319 0.35 -25.65 -31.97
CA THR A 319 0.36 -25.73 -33.45
C THR A 319 1.72 -26.01 -34.10
N TYR A 320 2.67 -26.65 -33.39
CA TYR A 320 3.92 -27.17 -33.96
C TYR A 320 4.11 -28.66 -33.73
#